data_AF-A0A1C6GWA5-F1
#
_entry.id   AF-A0A1C6GWA5-F1
#
_cell.length_a   1.000
_cell.length_b   1.000
_cell.length_c   1.000
_cell.angle_alpha   90.00
_cell.angle_beta   90.00
_cell.angle_gamma   90.00
#
_symmetry.space_group_name_H-M   'P 1'
#
loop_
_entity.id
_entity.type
_entity.pdbx_description
1 polymer ?
#
loop_
_entity_poly.entity_id
_entity_poly.type
_entity_poly.pdbx_seq_one_letter_code
_entity_poly.pdbx_strand_id
1 'polypeptide(L)'
;MYLTRIDLRPQVRAIQRAMGDCQQMRRLVSGLFQSGRKESEILYRLRADRGMTAQYLYSTTPVDQSALTAGMAFAGERDLTDWLKELGQIWRGDLLTAPTKKVAAEGH
;
A
#
# COMPACT_ATOMS: atom_id res chain seq x y z
N MET A 1 8.77 3.72 11.03
CA MET A 1 8.18 3.06 9.84
C MET A 1 6.69 2.97 10.08
N TYR A 2 5.86 3.43 9.16
CA TYR A 2 4.44 3.61 9.39
C TYR A 2 3.62 2.54 8.67
N LEU A 3 2.58 2.04 9.37
CA LEU A 3 1.52 1.24 8.78
C LEU A 3 0.23 2.04 8.82
N THR A 4 -0.29 2.38 7.65
CA THR A 4 -1.48 3.20 7.48
C THR A 4 -2.58 2.38 6.82
N ARG A 5 -3.81 2.53 7.32
CA ARG A 5 -5.01 1.95 6.71
C ARG A 5 -5.88 3.06 6.15
N ILE A 6 -6.25 2.92 4.90
CA ILE A 6 -7.19 3.80 4.19
C ILE A 6 -8.35 2.95 3.71
N ASP A 7 -9.56 3.26 4.15
CA ASP A 7 -10.76 2.64 3.63
C ASP A 7 -11.11 3.27 2.28
N LEU A 8 -11.42 2.43 1.31
CA LEU A 8 -11.74 2.79 -0.06
C LEU A 8 -13.24 2.58 -0.31
N ARG A 9 -13.87 3.51 -1.03
CA ARG A 9 -15.27 3.43 -1.46
C ARG A 9 -15.36 3.06 -2.93
N PRO A 10 -15.61 1.78 -3.29
CA PRO A 10 -15.62 1.33 -4.69
C PRO A 10 -16.71 1.97 -5.53
N GLN A 11 -17.73 2.57 -4.91
CA GLN A 11 -18.80 3.30 -5.59
C GLN A 11 -18.29 4.59 -6.26
N VAL A 12 -17.16 5.12 -5.80
CA VAL A 12 -16.51 6.27 -6.44
C VAL A 12 -15.74 5.79 -7.67
N ARG A 13 -16.12 6.30 -8.85
CA ARG A 13 -15.53 5.89 -10.14
C ARG A 13 -14.01 5.98 -10.19
N ALA A 14 -13.42 7.00 -9.57
CA ALA A 14 -11.96 7.16 -9.51
C ALA A 14 -11.29 6.00 -8.77
N ILE A 15 -11.86 5.59 -7.62
CA ILE A 15 -11.39 4.45 -6.84
C ILE A 15 -11.60 3.14 -7.60
N GLN A 16 -12.78 2.95 -8.20
CA GLN A 16 -13.06 1.77 -9.02
C GLN A 16 -12.05 1.60 -10.16
N ARG A 17 -11.74 2.70 -10.86
CA ARG A 17 -10.75 2.71 -11.94
C ARG A 17 -9.35 2.39 -11.42
N ALA A 18 -8.95 2.99 -10.31
CA ALA A 18 -7.66 2.70 -9.69
C ALA A 18 -7.55 1.23 -9.25
N MET A 19 -8.62 0.64 -8.72
CA MET A 19 -8.64 -0.78 -8.35
C MET A 19 -8.50 -1.72 -9.56
N GLY A 20 -8.97 -1.31 -10.74
CA GLY A 20 -8.85 -2.08 -11.98
C GLY A 20 -7.54 -1.90 -12.74
N ASP A 21 -6.71 -0.92 -12.37
CA ASP A 21 -5.48 -0.57 -13.10
C ASP A 21 -4.33 -0.31 -12.12
N CYS A 22 -3.29 -1.15 -12.18
CA CYS A 22 -2.14 -1.10 -11.28
C CYS A 22 -1.34 0.22 -11.40
N GLN A 23 -1.31 0.86 -12.57
CA GLN A 23 -0.61 2.13 -12.78
C GLN A 23 -1.41 3.28 -12.16
N GLN A 24 -2.73 3.25 -12.31
CA GLN A 24 -3.61 4.23 -11.66
C GLN A 24 -3.54 4.10 -10.13
N MET A 25 -3.60 2.87 -9.61
CA MET A 25 -3.40 2.62 -8.18
C MET A 25 -2.04 3.12 -7.71
N ARG A 26 -0.97 2.83 -8.46
CA ARG A 26 0.38 3.30 -8.15
C ARG A 26 0.46 4.82 -8.08
N ARG A 27 -0.12 5.55 -9.03
CA ARG A 27 -0.15 7.02 -9.03
C ARG A 27 -0.90 7.57 -7.83
N LEU A 28 -2.07 7.00 -7.55
CA LEU A 28 -2.91 7.36 -6.44
C LEU A 28 -2.18 7.17 -5.10
N VAL A 29 -1.50 6.04 -4.89
CA VAL A 29 -0.71 5.79 -3.68
C VAL A 29 0.49 6.74 -3.58
N SER A 30 1.21 6.97 -4.68
CA SER A 30 2.36 7.88 -4.66
C SER A 30 1.96 9.33 -4.39
N GLY A 31 0.76 9.74 -4.78
CA GLY A 31 0.23 11.08 -4.50
C GLY A 31 -0.08 11.33 -3.02
N LEU A 32 -0.11 10.30 -2.18
CA LEU A 32 -0.35 10.42 -0.74
C LEU A 32 0.89 10.85 0.06
N PHE A 33 2.02 11.03 -0.61
CA PHE A 33 3.29 11.38 0.01
C PHE A 33 3.87 12.62 -0.67
N GLN A 34 4.41 13.54 0.11
CA GLN A 34 5.05 14.76 -0.41
C GLN A 34 6.44 14.48 -1.01
N SER A 35 7.09 13.40 -0.57
CA SER A 35 8.36 12.91 -1.12
C SER A 35 8.14 11.93 -2.27
N GLY A 36 9.10 11.86 -3.20
CA GLY A 36 9.02 10.94 -4.33
C GLY A 36 9.04 9.47 -3.87
N ARG A 37 8.31 8.58 -4.55
CA ARG A 37 8.14 7.15 -4.17
C ARG A 37 9.43 6.40 -3.75
N LYS A 38 10.58 6.70 -4.35
CA LYS A 38 11.85 6.02 -4.02
C LYS A 38 12.35 6.36 -2.62
N GLU A 39 12.01 7.53 -2.10
CA GLU A 39 12.45 8.02 -0.80
C GLU A 39 11.56 7.48 0.33
N SER A 40 10.28 7.24 0.05
CA SER A 40 9.30 6.81 1.06
C SER A 40 9.13 5.28 1.18
N GLU A 41 9.91 4.49 0.41
CA GLU A 41 9.90 3.00 0.36
C GLU A 41 8.50 2.37 0.40
N ILE A 42 7.58 2.91 -0.41
CA ILE A 42 6.15 2.58 -0.28
C ILE A 42 5.86 1.14 -0.74
N LEU A 43 5.36 0.34 0.18
CA LEU A 43 4.68 -0.93 -0.07
C LEU A 43 3.19 -0.76 0.21
N TYR A 44 2.35 -1.40 -0.59
CA TYR A 44 0.91 -1.36 -0.34
C TYR A 44 0.23 -2.68 -0.69
N ARG A 45 -0.90 -2.91 -0.03
CA ARG A 45 -1.77 -4.05 -0.28
C ARG A 45 -3.22 -3.61 -0.29
N LEU A 46 -3.92 -4.00 -1.36
CA LEU A 46 -5.37 -3.90 -1.42
C LEU A 46 -5.99 -5.14 -0.78
N ARG A 47 -6.97 -4.94 0.10
CA ARG A 47 -7.76 -6.00 0.73
C ARG A 47 -9.23 -5.69 0.49
N ALA A 48 -9.97 -6.67 -0.02
CA ALA A 48 -11.42 -6.63 -0.06
C ALA A 48 -11.93 -7.78 0.82
N ASP A 49 -12.63 -7.46 1.90
CA ASP A 49 -13.18 -8.46 2.83
C ASP A 49 -14.51 -7.98 3.40
N ARG A 50 -15.50 -8.88 3.50
CA ARG A 50 -16.84 -8.63 4.07
C ARG A 50 -17.51 -7.32 3.64
N GLY A 51 -17.38 -6.94 2.37
CA GLY A 51 -17.95 -5.71 1.81
C GLY A 51 -17.16 -4.42 2.10
N MET A 52 -16.03 -4.52 2.82
CA MET A 52 -15.07 -3.44 2.98
C MET A 52 -13.92 -3.58 1.99
N THR A 53 -13.51 -2.47 1.39
CA THR A 53 -12.26 -2.39 0.63
C THR A 53 -11.32 -1.47 1.39
N ALA A 54 -10.14 -1.96 1.73
CA ALA A 54 -9.13 -1.19 2.43
C ALA A 54 -7.78 -1.33 1.75
N GLN A 55 -7.03 -0.25 1.76
CA GLN A 55 -5.64 -0.21 1.37
C GLN A 55 -4.77 -0.11 2.63
N TYR A 56 -3.85 -1.05 2.75
CA TYR A 56 -2.79 -0.99 3.74
C TYR A 56 -1.54 -0.44 3.07
N LEU A 57 -0.96 0.60 3.67
CA LEU A 57 0.26 1.26 3.23
C LEU A 57 1.34 1.04 4.27
N TYR A 58 2.52 0.66 3.82
CA TYR A 58 3.73 0.62 4.61
C TYR A 58 4.74 1.57 4.00
N SER A 59 5.27 2.48 4.80
CA SER A 59 6.16 3.54 4.33
C SER A 59 7.12 4.00 5.42
N THR A 60 8.21 4.66 5.03
CA THR A 60 9.17 5.26 5.98
C THR A 60 8.66 6.58 6.57
N THR A 61 7.77 7.27 5.85
CA THR A 61 7.12 8.52 6.26
C THR A 61 5.62 8.35 6.46
N PRO A 62 4.97 9.19 7.29
CA PRO A 62 3.52 9.17 7.44
C PRO A 62 2.82 9.59 6.14
N VAL A 63 1.55 9.22 6.01
CA VAL A 63 0.70 9.65 4.88
C VAL A 63 0.30 11.12 5.04
N ASP A 64 0.35 11.88 3.96
CA ASP A 64 -0.26 13.21 3.91
C ASP A 64 -1.79 13.07 3.81
N GLN A 65 -2.48 13.27 4.92
CA GLN A 65 -3.94 13.18 4.98
C GLN A 65 -4.63 14.25 4.13
N SER A 66 -3.97 15.39 3.86
CA SER A 66 -4.52 16.43 2.99
C SER A 66 -4.54 16.02 1.52
N ALA A 67 -3.74 15.02 1.14
CA ALA A 67 -3.68 14.47 -0.21
C ALA A 67 -4.73 13.37 -0.47
N LEU A 68 -5.56 13.01 0.53
CA LEU A 68 -6.62 12.04 0.35
C LEU A 68 -7.66 12.54 -0.66
N THR A 69 -7.97 11.68 -1.63
CA THR A 69 -8.93 12.02 -2.69
C THR A 69 -10.32 11.47 -2.37
N ALA A 70 -11.32 11.94 -3.12
CA ALA A 70 -12.70 11.46 -2.98
C ALA A 70 -12.77 9.92 -3.05
N GLY A 71 -13.44 9.32 -2.07
CA GLY A 71 -13.56 7.87 -1.95
C GLY A 71 -12.49 7.21 -1.09
N MET A 72 -11.54 7.98 -0.54
CA MET A 72 -10.64 7.53 0.52
C MET A 72 -11.11 8.04 1.88
N ALA A 73 -11.01 7.20 2.91
CA ALA A 73 -11.18 7.59 4.29
C ALA A 73 -10.00 7.08 5.10
N PHE A 74 -9.30 7.99 5.79
CA PHE A 74 -8.25 7.61 6.72
C PHE A 74 -8.86 6.82 7.88
N ALA A 75 -8.40 5.58 8.08
CA ALA A 75 -8.88 4.71 9.15
C ALA A 75 -7.92 4.63 10.34
N GLY A 76 -6.63 4.89 10.11
CA GLY A 76 -5.63 4.95 11.17
C GLY A 76 -4.20 4.79 10.65
N GLU A 77 -3.24 5.19 11.47
CA GLU A 77 -1.81 5.06 11.22
C GLU A 77 -1.10 4.67 12.52
N ARG A 78 -0.09 3.81 12.40
CA ARG A 78 0.73 3.37 13.53
C ARG A 78 2.20 3.39 13.16
N ASP A 79 3.03 3.98 14.01
CA ASP A 79 4.48 3.80 13.93
C ASP A 79 4.86 2.41 14.47
N LEU A 80 5.58 1.67 13.65
CA LEU A 80 6.06 0.32 13.91
C LEU A 80 7.51 0.27 14.39
N THR A 81 8.20 1.42 14.52
CA THR A 81 9.64 1.47 14.82
C THR A 81 10.03 0.65 16.05
N ASP A 82 9.25 0.71 17.12
CA ASP A 82 9.54 -0.06 18.34
C ASP A 82 9.14 -1.53 18.20
N TRP A 83 8.01 -1.80 17.55
CA TRP A 83 7.53 -3.16 17.30
C TRP A 83 8.50 -3.98 16.44
N LEU A 84 9.14 -3.35 15.43
CA LEU A 84 10.10 -4.00 14.55
C LEU A 84 11.42 -4.39 15.25
N LYS A 85 11.69 -3.88 16.45
CA LYS A 85 12.87 -4.26 17.24
C LYS A 85 12.69 -5.59 17.98
N GLU A 86 11.46 -6.11 18.05
CA GLU A 86 11.17 -7.37 18.74
C GLU A 86 11.62 -8.57 17.89
N LEU A 87 12.78 -9.14 18.23
CA LEU A 87 13.33 -10.34 17.60
C LEU A 87 12.90 -11.64 18.34
N GLY A 88 12.92 -12.77 17.63
CA GLY A 88 12.72 -14.11 18.20
C GLY A 88 11.26 -14.56 18.39
N GLN A 89 10.30 -13.76 17.95
CA GLN A 89 8.87 -14.06 18.04
C GLN A 89 8.33 -14.77 16.79
N ILE A 90 7.30 -15.60 16.96
CA ILE A 90 6.56 -16.21 15.85
C ILE A 90 5.43 -15.28 15.44
N TRP A 91 5.46 -14.84 14.19
CA TRP A 91 4.45 -13.94 13.62
C TRP A 91 3.68 -14.63 12.50
N ARG A 92 2.39 -14.29 12.38
CA ARG A 92 1.61 -14.62 11.19
C ARG A 92 1.94 -13.60 10.10
N GLY A 93 2.39 -14.08 8.95
CA GLY A 93 2.66 -13.26 7.78
C GLY A 93 1.54 -13.35 6.75
N ASP A 94 1.26 -12.25 6.06
CA ASP A 94 0.38 -12.23 4.89
C ASP A 94 1.13 -11.52 3.74
N LEU A 95 1.64 -12.29 2.78
CA LEU A 95 2.52 -11.80 1.71
C LEU A 95 1.86 -11.96 0.35
N LEU A 96 1.73 -10.85 -0.38
CA LEU A 96 1.41 -10.87 -1.81
C LEU A 96 2.70 -10.65 -2.60
N THR A 97 3.11 -11.65 -3.37
CA THR A 97 4.34 -11.62 -4.17
C THR A 97 4.16 -12.33 -5.49
N ALA A 98 5.01 -12.04 -6.46
CA ALA A 98 5.11 -12.74 -7.73
C ALA A 98 6.41 -13.56 -7.74
N PRO A 99 6.37 -14.85 -7.31
CA PRO A 99 7.56 -15.68 -7.26
C PRO A 99 8.03 -15.95 -8.70
N THR A 100 9.10 -15.29 -9.10
CA THR A 100 9.67 -15.39 -10.46
C THR A 100 11.18 -15.51 -10.38
N LYS A 101 11.78 -16.11 -11.41
CA LYS A 101 13.23 -16.21 -11.58
C LYS A 101 13.59 -15.59 -12.92
N LYS A 102 14.62 -14.74 -12.94
CA LYS A 102 15.21 -14.25 -14.19
C LYS A 102 15.92 -15.42 -14.87
N VAL A 103 15.43 -15.81 -16.04
CA VAL A 103 16.08 -16.81 -16.89
C VAL A 103 16.99 -16.08 -17.88
N ALA A 104 18.15 -16.64 -18.20
CA ALA A 104 19.00 -16.11 -19.26
C ALA A 104 18.21 -16.16 -20.59
N ALA A 105 18.34 -15.13 -21.42
CA ALA A 105 17.75 -15.16 -22.75
C ALA A 105 18.46 -16.26 -23.56
N GLU A 106 17.69 -17.18 -24.16
CA GLU A 106 18.24 -18.03 -25.22
C GLU A 106 18.62 -17.13 -26.40
N GLY A 107 19.81 -17.36 -26.96
CA GLY A 107 20.45 -16.50 -27.95
C GLY A 107 19.55 -16.17 -29.15
N HIS A 108 19.71 -14.95 -29.66
CA HIS A 108 19.24 -14.55 -30.98
C HIS A 108 20.14 -15.12 -32.07
#